data_AF-A0A1F7X8Q2-F1
#
_entry.id   AF-A0A1F7X8Q2-F1
#
_cell.length_a   1.000
_cell.length_b   1.000
_cell.length_c   1.000
_cell.angle_alpha   90.00
_cell.angle_beta   90.00
_cell.angle_gamma   90.00
#
_symmetry.space_group_name_H-M   'P 1'
#
loop_
_entity.id
_entity.type
_entity.pdbx_description
1 polymer ?
#
loop_
_entity_poly.entity_id
_entity_poly.type
_entity_poly.pdbx_seq_one_letter_code
_entity_poly.pdbx_strand_id
1 'polypeptide(L)'
;MQPEREEICTDSSWQTLEHPGYSGKKKDEQIKEWDRKYGEGNWRIAWELRNGEVLDFNGVFWKVYVLGYIMYFIKNPDEARLLTENYSYAYDKDMISPKEAFDPQSLYNKQGRANQFHHVALNIALEWYLGMPFRGDRPIQVREGKPGAPFDQWPEGFRWSPGRIPTVVPNLIPDVNVEGWWESCSIEDLYQKSKVLQIRVK
;
A
#
# COMPACT_ATOMS: atom_id res chain seq x y z
N MET A 1 -17.23 -38.91 -28.24
CA MET A 1 -17.44 -37.46 -28.35
C MET A 1 -17.25 -36.86 -26.97
N GLN A 2 -16.08 -36.26 -26.72
CA GLN A 2 -15.90 -35.36 -25.59
C GLN A 2 -16.17 -33.94 -26.12
N PRO A 3 -16.85 -33.06 -25.36
CA PRO A 3 -16.93 -31.66 -25.74
C PRO A 3 -15.56 -31.03 -25.53
N GLU A 4 -14.99 -30.48 -26.60
CA GLU A 4 -13.84 -29.57 -26.53
C GLU A 4 -14.25 -28.38 -25.64
N ARG A 5 -13.51 -28.18 -24.55
CA ARG A 5 -13.59 -26.92 -23.81
C ARG A 5 -12.80 -25.89 -24.62
N GLU A 6 -13.49 -24.95 -25.23
CA GLU A 6 -12.88 -23.74 -25.77
C GLU A 6 -12.20 -22.98 -24.62
N GLU A 7 -10.88 -23.06 -24.56
CA GLU A 7 -10.06 -22.11 -23.81
C GLU A 7 -10.15 -20.74 -24.51
N ILE A 8 -11.05 -19.89 -24.04
CA ILE A 8 -11.00 -18.46 -24.38
C ILE A 8 -9.88 -17.83 -23.54
N CYS A 9 -8.62 -18.04 -23.94
CA CYS A 9 -7.51 -17.20 -23.50
C CYS A 9 -7.53 -15.90 -24.31
N THR A 10 -8.28 -14.89 -23.83
CA THR A 10 -7.99 -13.52 -24.27
C THR A 10 -6.79 -13.02 -23.48
N ASP A 11 -5.58 -13.31 -23.99
CA ASP A 11 -4.33 -12.68 -23.55
C ASP A 11 -4.41 -11.17 -23.84
N SER A 12 -5.11 -10.48 -22.95
CA SER A 12 -5.26 -9.05 -22.98
C SER A 12 -3.93 -8.46 -22.55
N SER A 13 -3.07 -8.12 -23.51
CA SER A 13 -1.81 -7.42 -23.20
C SER A 13 -2.12 -6.01 -22.66
N TRP A 14 -1.39 -5.63 -21.61
CA TRP A 14 -1.52 -4.33 -20.96
C TRP A 14 -0.33 -3.46 -21.33
N GLN A 15 -0.56 -2.20 -21.68
CA GLN A 15 0.49 -1.23 -21.98
C GLN A 15 0.55 -0.16 -20.88
N THR A 16 1.74 0.04 -20.32
CA THR A 16 2.03 1.14 -19.38
C THR A 16 1.99 2.49 -20.12
N LEU A 17 1.19 3.41 -19.60
CA LEU A 17 1.00 4.74 -20.16
C LEU A 17 1.76 5.82 -19.39
N GLU A 18 1.67 5.79 -18.06
CA GLU A 18 2.28 6.80 -17.19
C GLU A 18 2.47 6.29 -15.75
N HIS A 19 3.22 7.06 -14.95
CA HIS A 19 3.38 6.87 -13.50
C HIS A 19 2.54 7.93 -12.75
N PRO A 20 1.29 7.63 -12.37
CA PRO A 20 0.38 8.64 -11.82
C PRO A 20 0.75 9.12 -10.41
N GLY A 21 1.67 8.43 -9.71
CA GLY A 21 2.12 8.80 -8.37
C GLY A 21 1.01 8.82 -7.32
N TYR A 22 1.05 9.80 -6.42
CA TYR A 22 0.12 9.92 -5.30
C TYR A 22 -1.19 10.63 -5.68
N SER A 23 -2.30 9.88 -5.76
CA SER A 23 -3.64 10.43 -6.09
C SER A 23 -4.32 11.17 -4.94
N GLY A 24 -4.00 10.82 -3.69
CA GLY A 24 -4.53 11.47 -2.48
C GLY A 24 -6.04 11.75 -2.50
N LYS A 25 -6.43 13.01 -2.28
CA LYS A 25 -7.83 13.46 -2.23
C LYS A 25 -8.53 13.48 -3.61
N LYS A 26 -7.78 13.44 -4.71
CA LYS A 26 -8.30 13.51 -6.08
C LYS A 26 -8.52 12.13 -6.71
N LYS A 27 -8.36 11.05 -5.93
CA LYS A 27 -8.47 9.66 -6.39
C LYS A 27 -9.77 9.42 -7.17
N ASP A 28 -10.93 9.79 -6.61
CA ASP A 28 -12.22 9.52 -7.25
C ASP A 28 -12.42 10.31 -8.55
N GLU A 29 -11.91 11.54 -8.60
CA GLU A 29 -11.93 12.36 -9.82
C GLU A 29 -11.05 11.75 -10.91
N GLN A 30 -9.87 11.24 -10.51
CA GLN A 30 -8.92 10.60 -11.41
C GLN A 30 -9.46 9.28 -11.98
N ILE A 31 -10.12 8.47 -11.14
CA ILE A 31 -10.81 7.24 -11.58
C ILE A 31 -11.87 7.57 -12.62
N LYS A 32 -12.75 8.55 -12.35
CA LYS A 32 -13.79 8.98 -13.30
C LYS A 32 -13.21 9.49 -14.61
N GLU A 33 -12.09 10.21 -14.55
CA GLU A 33 -11.41 10.69 -15.75
C GLU A 33 -10.83 9.54 -16.58
N TRP A 34 -10.24 8.54 -15.95
CA TRP A 34 -9.76 7.34 -16.64
C TRP A 34 -10.89 6.51 -17.22
N ASP A 35 -12.01 6.33 -16.50
CA ASP A 35 -13.21 5.69 -17.01
C ASP A 35 -13.74 6.40 -18.25
N ARG A 36 -13.78 7.73 -18.23
CA ARG A 36 -14.20 8.56 -19.37
C ARG A 36 -13.24 8.43 -20.55
N LYS A 37 -11.94 8.38 -20.31
CA LYS A 37 -10.90 8.44 -21.35
C LYS A 37 -10.61 7.09 -22.01
N TYR A 38 -10.59 6.02 -21.24
CA TYR A 38 -10.20 4.67 -21.71
C TYR A 38 -11.36 3.68 -21.73
N GLY A 39 -12.45 3.98 -21.03
CA GLY A 39 -13.55 3.05 -20.79
C GLY A 39 -13.31 2.21 -19.54
N GLU A 40 -14.35 2.08 -18.71
CA GLU A 40 -14.33 1.23 -17.52
C GLU A 40 -13.90 -0.21 -17.89
N GLY A 41 -12.97 -0.78 -17.13
CA GLY A 41 -12.42 -2.11 -17.38
C GLY A 41 -11.34 -2.20 -18.48
N ASN A 42 -11.07 -1.12 -19.22
CA ASN A 42 -9.99 -1.05 -20.21
C ASN A 42 -8.72 -0.36 -19.67
N TRP A 43 -8.72 0.02 -18.40
CA TRP A 43 -7.55 0.55 -17.71
C TRP A 43 -7.40 -0.11 -16.33
N ARG A 44 -6.20 -0.08 -15.76
CA ARG A 44 -5.92 -0.51 -14.39
C ARG A 44 -4.77 0.26 -13.78
N ILE A 45 -4.75 0.30 -12.44
CA ILE A 45 -3.51 0.57 -11.70
C ILE A 45 -2.80 -0.76 -11.43
N ALA A 46 -1.50 -0.76 -11.66
CA ALA A 46 -0.60 -1.84 -11.30
C ALA A 46 0.70 -1.27 -10.70
N TRP A 47 1.58 -2.14 -10.24
CA TRP A 47 2.90 -1.78 -9.74
C TRP A 47 3.96 -2.52 -10.54
N GLU A 48 4.60 -1.82 -11.47
CA GLU A 48 5.67 -2.35 -12.32
C GLU A 48 7.03 -2.09 -11.66
N LEU A 49 7.72 -3.16 -11.30
CA LEU A 49 9.03 -3.11 -10.65
C LEU A 49 10.13 -2.94 -11.70
N ARG A 50 11.34 -2.52 -11.27
CA ARG A 50 12.49 -2.28 -12.17
C ARG A 50 12.86 -3.51 -13.03
N ASN A 51 12.58 -4.71 -12.54
CA ASN A 51 12.85 -5.97 -13.24
C ASN A 51 11.74 -6.38 -14.24
N GLY A 52 10.69 -5.56 -14.42
CA GLY A 52 9.55 -5.85 -15.28
C GLY A 52 8.46 -6.71 -14.64
N GLU A 53 8.60 -7.12 -13.37
CA GLU A 53 7.50 -7.78 -12.65
C GLU A 53 6.35 -6.78 -12.43
N VAL A 54 5.13 -7.17 -12.79
CA VAL A 54 3.93 -6.36 -12.59
C VAL A 54 3.08 -6.96 -11.48
N LEU A 55 2.86 -6.19 -10.42
CA LEU A 55 2.03 -6.56 -9.29
C LEU A 55 0.65 -5.90 -9.39
N ASP A 56 -0.37 -6.63 -8.95
CA ASP A 56 -1.67 -6.07 -8.62
C ASP A 56 -1.68 -5.57 -7.15
N PHE A 57 -2.86 -5.20 -6.65
CA PHE A 57 -3.00 -4.75 -5.27
C PHE A 57 -2.58 -5.84 -4.26
N ASN A 58 -2.98 -7.09 -4.49
CA ASN A 58 -2.59 -8.19 -3.59
C ASN A 58 -1.08 -8.39 -3.60
N GLY A 59 -0.46 -8.36 -4.78
CA GLY A 59 0.99 -8.47 -4.94
C GLY A 59 1.71 -7.38 -4.17
N VAL A 60 1.35 -6.10 -4.36
CA VAL A 60 2.03 -5.01 -3.65
C VAL A 60 1.74 -5.01 -2.14
N PHE A 61 0.52 -5.37 -1.73
CA PHE A 61 0.16 -5.47 -0.32
C PHE A 61 0.99 -6.52 0.41
N TRP A 62 1.03 -7.76 -0.11
CA TRP A 62 1.69 -8.87 0.56
C TRP A 62 3.21 -8.87 0.36
N LYS A 63 3.70 -8.63 -0.86
CA LYS A 63 5.14 -8.73 -1.18
C LYS A 63 5.93 -7.48 -0.79
N VAL A 64 5.29 -6.32 -0.66
CA VAL A 64 5.98 -5.05 -0.35
C VAL A 64 5.63 -4.57 1.05
N TYR A 65 4.36 -4.26 1.32
CA TYR A 65 3.98 -3.67 2.61
C TYR A 65 4.14 -4.66 3.77
N VAL A 66 3.45 -5.81 3.72
CA VAL A 66 3.49 -6.80 4.81
C VAL A 66 4.91 -7.31 5.03
N LEU A 67 5.60 -7.71 3.96
CA LEU A 67 6.98 -8.19 4.05
C LEU A 67 7.95 -7.12 4.58
N GLY A 68 7.76 -5.86 4.20
CA GLY A 68 8.55 -4.74 4.72
C GLY A 68 8.40 -4.57 6.23
N TYR A 69 7.17 -4.57 6.74
CA TYR A 69 6.92 -4.50 8.18
C TYR A 69 7.44 -5.73 8.93
N ILE A 70 7.26 -6.95 8.41
CA ILE A 70 7.81 -8.17 9.01
C ILE A 70 9.33 -8.02 9.20
N MET A 71 10.04 -7.68 8.13
CA MET A 71 11.50 -7.56 8.16
C MET A 71 11.99 -6.41 9.05
N TYR A 72 11.22 -5.33 9.13
CA TYR A 72 11.51 -4.24 10.05
C TYR A 72 11.39 -4.68 11.51
N PHE A 73 10.28 -5.31 11.90
CA PHE A 73 10.04 -5.68 13.30
C PHE A 73 10.86 -6.88 13.77
N ILE A 74 11.29 -7.78 12.88
CA ILE A 74 12.32 -8.79 13.21
C ILE A 74 13.62 -8.12 13.67
N LYS A 75 14.00 -7.00 13.04
CA LYS A 75 15.22 -6.25 13.38
C LYS A 75 15.01 -5.29 14.55
N ASN A 76 13.77 -4.91 14.84
CA ASN A 76 13.38 -3.95 15.87
C ASN A 76 12.32 -4.54 16.81
N PRO A 77 12.62 -5.63 17.54
CA PRO A 77 11.62 -6.36 18.34
C PRO A 77 11.09 -5.53 19.53
N ASP A 78 11.87 -4.59 20.05
CA ASP A 78 11.41 -3.67 21.11
C ASP A 78 10.29 -2.75 20.61
N GLU A 79 10.36 -2.29 19.37
CA GLU A 79 9.30 -1.47 18.78
C GLU A 79 8.04 -2.29 18.49
N ALA A 80 8.21 -3.54 18.07
CA ALA A 80 7.11 -4.48 17.90
C ALA A 80 6.36 -4.69 19.23
N ARG A 81 7.10 -4.97 20.31
CA ARG A 81 6.53 -5.10 21.67
C ARG A 81 5.83 -3.82 22.10
N LEU A 82 6.47 -2.66 21.92
CA LEU A 82 5.88 -1.37 22.26
C LEU A 82 4.52 -1.19 21.60
N LEU A 83 4.41 -1.49 20.29
CA LEU A 83 3.14 -1.42 19.56
C LEU A 83 2.12 -2.42 20.08
N THR A 84 2.49 -3.68 20.22
CA THR A 84 1.52 -4.75 20.49
C THR A 84 1.09 -4.80 21.95
N GLU A 85 1.91 -4.33 22.88
CA GLU A 85 1.59 -4.33 24.30
C GLU A 85 0.81 -3.09 24.75
N ASN A 86 0.91 -1.96 24.03
CA ASN A 86 0.34 -0.68 24.47
C ASN A 86 -0.86 -0.20 23.64
N TYR A 87 -1.11 -0.80 22.47
CA TYR A 87 -2.21 -0.38 21.59
C TYR A 87 -3.08 -1.56 21.16
N SER A 88 -4.29 -1.27 20.71
CA SER A 88 -5.27 -2.27 20.25
C SER A 88 -5.19 -2.57 18.74
N TYR A 89 -4.73 -1.61 17.93
CA TYR A 89 -4.39 -1.74 16.51
C TYR A 89 -3.82 -0.39 16.00
N ALA A 90 -3.17 -0.39 14.83
CA ALA A 90 -2.79 0.83 14.13
C ALA A 90 -3.85 1.26 13.10
N TYR A 91 -3.99 2.57 12.90
CA TYR A 91 -4.77 3.21 11.83
C TYR A 91 -3.99 4.37 11.19
N ASP A 92 -4.41 4.87 10.03
CA ASP A 92 -3.74 6.00 9.36
C ASP A 92 -4.45 7.33 9.59
N LYS A 93 -5.49 7.63 8.82
CA LYS A 93 -6.06 8.97 8.79
C LYS A 93 -7.37 9.01 9.54
N ASP A 94 -8.30 8.21 9.06
CA ASP A 94 -9.64 8.15 9.60
C ASP A 94 -9.66 7.02 10.63
N MET A 95 -10.31 7.25 11.77
CA MET A 95 -10.52 6.21 12.76
C MET A 95 -11.34 5.08 12.14
N ILE A 96 -10.95 3.84 12.39
CA ILE A 96 -11.57 2.64 11.81
C ILE A 96 -11.98 1.67 12.90
N SER A 97 -12.78 0.67 12.56
CA SER A 97 -13.06 -0.45 13.45
C SER A 97 -11.88 -1.43 13.50
N PRO A 98 -11.74 -2.23 14.59
CA PRO A 98 -10.79 -3.34 14.62
C PRO A 98 -10.95 -4.29 13.43
N LYS A 99 -12.19 -4.55 12.97
CA LYS A 99 -12.44 -5.40 11.81
C LYS A 99 -11.79 -4.85 10.54
N GLU A 100 -11.92 -3.55 10.28
CA GLU A 100 -11.27 -2.90 9.13
C GLU A 100 -9.74 -2.90 9.27
N ALA A 101 -9.22 -2.77 10.51
CA ALA A 101 -7.79 -2.72 10.79
C ALA A 101 -7.02 -4.01 10.43
N PHE A 102 -7.74 -5.11 10.21
CA PHE A 102 -7.18 -6.41 9.82
C PHE A 102 -7.78 -6.96 8.50
N ASP A 103 -8.48 -6.12 7.72
CA ASP A 103 -9.03 -6.50 6.41
C ASP A 103 -8.35 -5.70 5.28
N PRO A 104 -7.45 -6.31 4.48
CA PRO A 104 -6.74 -5.64 3.38
C PRO A 104 -7.66 -4.97 2.35
N GLN A 105 -8.88 -5.48 2.18
CA GLN A 105 -9.83 -5.01 1.16
C GLN A 105 -10.81 -3.97 1.70
N SER A 106 -10.83 -3.73 3.01
CA SER A 106 -11.78 -2.82 3.64
C SER A 106 -11.51 -1.35 3.31
N LEU A 107 -10.23 -0.99 3.07
CA LEU A 107 -9.78 0.39 2.86
C LEU A 107 -9.17 0.63 1.48
N TYR A 108 -9.02 -0.42 0.66
CA TYR A 108 -8.56 -0.28 -0.71
C TYR A 108 -9.69 0.13 -1.66
N ASN A 109 -9.40 1.16 -2.47
CA ASN A 109 -10.25 1.68 -3.54
C ASN A 109 -11.71 1.97 -3.14
N LYS A 110 -11.96 2.40 -1.90
CA LYS A 110 -13.31 2.79 -1.46
C LYS A 110 -13.65 4.20 -1.90
N GLN A 111 -14.83 4.38 -2.48
CA GLN A 111 -15.32 5.71 -2.89
C GLN A 111 -15.39 6.65 -1.68
N GLY A 112 -15.00 7.91 -1.85
CA GLY A 112 -14.97 8.93 -0.81
C GLY A 112 -13.88 8.74 0.24
N ARG A 113 -13.05 7.70 0.14
CA ARG A 113 -11.94 7.43 1.06
C ARG A 113 -10.61 7.37 0.31
N ALA A 114 -9.59 8.01 0.89
CA ALA A 114 -8.23 7.82 0.43
C ALA A 114 -7.80 6.37 0.68
N ASN A 115 -6.94 5.84 -0.18
CA ASN A 115 -6.30 4.55 0.07
C ASN A 115 -5.43 4.69 1.31
N GLN A 116 -5.74 3.90 2.33
CA GLN A 116 -5.07 3.96 3.63
C GLN A 116 -4.76 2.57 4.18
N PHE A 117 -4.45 1.59 3.33
CA PHE A 117 -4.31 0.18 3.73
C PHE A 117 -2.96 -0.17 4.39
N HIS A 118 -1.98 0.75 4.46
CA HIS A 118 -0.63 0.43 4.94
C HIS A 118 -0.59 0.03 6.42
N HIS A 119 -1.43 0.63 7.27
CA HIS A 119 -1.53 0.25 8.67
C HIS A 119 -2.14 -1.16 8.83
N VAL A 120 -3.00 -1.58 7.90
CA VAL A 120 -3.52 -2.96 7.87
C VAL A 120 -2.38 -3.94 7.63
N ALA A 121 -1.44 -3.61 6.74
CA ALA A 121 -0.25 -4.43 6.53
C ALA A 121 0.67 -4.49 7.77
N LEU A 122 0.82 -3.37 8.49
CA LEU A 122 1.53 -3.34 9.78
C LEU A 122 0.86 -4.27 10.80
N ASN A 123 -0.46 -4.12 10.97
CA ASN A 123 -1.24 -4.91 11.93
C ASN A 123 -1.12 -6.40 11.65
N ILE A 124 -1.30 -6.78 10.38
CA ILE A 124 -1.17 -8.16 9.90
C ILE A 124 0.26 -8.69 10.09
N ALA A 125 1.29 -7.90 9.78
CA ALA A 125 2.68 -8.31 9.97
C ALA A 125 2.96 -8.68 11.44
N LEU A 126 2.55 -7.84 12.39
CA LEU A 126 2.74 -8.10 13.82
C LEU A 126 1.89 -9.28 14.29
N GLU A 127 0.59 -9.29 14.00
CA GLU A 127 -0.31 -10.27 14.59
C GLU A 127 -0.23 -11.65 13.92
N TRP A 128 -0.28 -11.70 12.60
CA TRP A 128 -0.42 -12.98 11.87
C TRP A 128 0.91 -13.63 11.54
N TYR A 129 1.97 -12.84 11.33
CA TYR A 129 3.27 -13.38 10.91
C TYR A 129 4.30 -13.42 12.03
N LEU A 130 4.29 -12.43 12.93
CA LEU A 130 5.20 -12.39 14.08
C LEU A 130 4.59 -12.98 15.36
N GLY A 131 3.28 -13.31 15.35
CA GLY A 131 2.60 -13.90 16.49
C GLY A 131 2.50 -12.93 17.69
N MET A 132 2.48 -11.63 17.41
CA MET A 132 2.43 -10.57 18.41
C MET A 132 1.07 -9.86 18.32
N PRO A 133 0.01 -10.42 18.92
CA PRO A 133 -1.32 -9.79 18.90
C PRO A 133 -1.30 -8.49 19.71
N PHE A 134 -2.10 -7.52 19.26
CA PHE A 134 -2.31 -6.27 19.98
C PHE A 134 -3.12 -6.50 21.27
N ARG A 135 -2.70 -5.87 22.37
CA ARG A 135 -3.24 -6.07 23.73
C ARG A 135 -3.59 -4.79 24.47
N GLY A 136 -3.26 -3.63 23.91
CA GLY A 136 -3.65 -2.35 24.48
C GLY A 136 -5.15 -2.08 24.34
N ASP A 137 -5.61 -1.00 24.97
CA ASP A 137 -7.02 -0.60 25.02
C ASP A 137 -7.38 0.51 24.03
N ARG A 138 -6.38 1.23 23.51
CA ARG A 138 -6.54 2.33 22.55
C ARG A 138 -5.77 2.06 21.25
N PRO A 139 -6.26 2.49 20.08
CA PRO A 139 -5.49 2.36 18.86
C PRO A 139 -4.46 3.48 18.73
N ILE A 140 -3.52 3.30 17.80
CA ILE A 140 -2.48 4.28 17.49
C ILE A 140 -2.57 4.77 16.05
N GLN A 141 -2.37 6.07 15.88
CA GLN A 141 -2.22 6.67 14.56
C GLN A 141 -0.80 6.46 14.01
N VAL A 142 -0.67 5.72 12.90
CA VAL A 142 0.55 5.51 12.14
C VAL A 142 0.46 6.27 10.82
N ARG A 143 0.94 7.52 10.88
CA ARG A 143 0.88 8.47 9.79
C ARG A 143 2.08 9.40 9.83
N GLU A 144 2.58 9.78 8.66
CA GLU A 144 3.65 10.77 8.57
C GLU A 144 3.27 12.10 9.24
N GLY A 145 4.27 12.72 9.86
CA GLY A 145 4.15 14.09 10.34
C GLY A 145 3.81 15.08 9.24
N LYS A 146 3.12 16.17 9.59
CA LYS A 146 2.81 17.22 8.61
C LYS A 146 4.08 18.06 8.38
N PRO A 147 4.58 18.20 7.14
CA PRO A 147 5.72 19.08 6.87
C PRO A 147 5.45 20.51 7.35
N GLY A 148 6.44 21.09 8.05
CA GLY A 148 6.34 22.42 8.65
C GLY A 148 5.57 22.50 9.97
N ALA A 149 4.97 21.41 10.45
CA ALA A 149 4.40 21.35 11.80
C ALA A 149 5.48 21.02 12.83
N PRO A 150 5.42 21.59 14.04
CA PRO A 150 6.26 21.21 15.18
C PRO A 150 6.22 19.70 15.45
N PHE A 151 7.37 19.12 15.83
CA PHE A 151 7.53 17.68 16.01
C PHE A 151 6.66 17.11 17.14
N ASP A 152 6.40 17.89 18.18
CA ASP A 152 5.48 17.56 19.29
C ASP A 152 4.01 17.46 18.87
N GLN A 153 3.68 17.88 17.63
CA GLN A 153 2.35 17.74 17.04
C GLN A 153 2.25 16.54 16.07
N TRP A 154 3.32 15.77 15.90
CA TRP A 154 3.30 14.63 15.00
C TRP A 154 2.56 13.46 15.63
N PRO A 155 1.92 12.59 14.82
CA PRO A 155 1.28 11.38 15.33
C PRO A 155 2.26 10.51 16.12
N GLU A 156 1.83 9.96 17.25
CA GLU A 156 2.66 9.09 18.11
C GLU A 156 3.32 7.94 17.32
N GLY A 157 2.63 7.42 16.31
CA GLY A 157 3.12 6.35 15.46
C GLY A 157 3.86 6.79 14.19
N PHE A 158 4.26 8.06 14.06
CA PHE A 158 4.86 8.59 12.82
C PHE A 158 6.08 7.79 12.36
N ARG A 159 6.91 7.28 13.28
CA ARG A 159 8.11 6.48 12.98
C ARG A 159 7.81 5.18 12.24
N TRP A 160 6.59 4.67 12.35
CA TRP A 160 6.13 3.46 11.65
C TRP A 160 5.37 3.75 10.36
N SER A 161 5.35 5.01 9.93
CA SER A 161 4.86 5.42 8.60
C SER A 161 5.59 4.64 7.50
N PRO A 162 4.90 4.17 6.44
CA PRO A 162 5.54 3.39 5.37
C PRO A 162 6.58 4.19 4.59
N GLY A 163 6.58 5.52 4.68
CA GLY A 163 7.63 6.37 4.11
C GLY A 163 8.93 6.38 4.92
N ARG A 164 8.98 5.72 6.07
CA ARG A 164 10.17 5.59 6.93
C ARG A 164 10.65 4.15 7.06
N ILE A 165 9.75 3.19 6.87
CA ILE A 165 10.10 1.78 6.91
C ILE A 165 10.84 1.40 5.62
N PRO A 166 12.07 0.87 5.69
CA PRO A 166 12.80 0.44 4.51
C PRO A 166 12.06 -0.64 3.74
N THR A 167 12.04 -0.57 2.41
CA THR A 167 11.62 -1.72 1.61
C THR A 167 12.67 -2.82 1.67
N VAL A 168 12.24 -4.08 1.54
CA VAL A 168 13.13 -5.24 1.51
C VAL A 168 13.83 -5.43 0.17
N VAL A 169 13.35 -4.76 -0.88
CA VAL A 169 13.82 -4.89 -2.26
C VAL A 169 14.14 -3.52 -2.88
N PRO A 170 15.06 -2.73 -2.30
CA PRO A 170 15.35 -1.37 -2.76
C PRO A 170 15.89 -1.32 -4.20
N ASN A 171 16.53 -2.41 -4.66
CA ASN A 171 17.01 -2.58 -6.03
C ASN A 171 15.89 -2.73 -7.07
N LEU A 172 14.65 -3.00 -6.65
CA LEU A 172 13.49 -3.13 -7.54
C LEU A 172 12.70 -1.83 -7.72
N ILE A 173 13.07 -0.73 -7.05
CA ILE A 173 12.44 0.57 -7.21
C ILE A 173 12.73 1.11 -8.62
N PRO A 174 11.75 1.43 -9.48
CA PRO A 174 12.02 2.00 -10.80
C PRO A 174 12.76 3.34 -10.73
N ASP A 175 13.58 3.62 -11.73
CA ASP A 175 14.29 4.88 -11.86
C ASP A 175 13.39 5.94 -12.51
N VAL A 176 12.40 6.39 -11.75
CA VAL A 176 11.43 7.41 -12.17
C VAL A 176 11.37 8.53 -11.14
N ASN A 177 11.22 9.76 -11.63
CA ASN A 177 11.10 10.92 -10.75
C ASN A 177 9.65 11.09 -10.26
N VAL A 178 9.36 10.57 -9.07
CA VAL A 178 8.10 10.79 -8.36
C VAL A 178 8.43 11.46 -7.03
N GLU A 179 8.06 12.72 -6.90
CA GLU A 179 8.27 13.51 -5.68
C GLU A 179 7.24 13.16 -4.60
N GLY A 180 7.66 13.22 -3.33
CA GLY A 180 6.86 12.77 -2.21
C GLY A 180 7.41 13.15 -0.85
N TRP A 181 6.63 12.85 0.20
CA TRP A 181 7.00 13.06 1.61
C TRP A 181 7.83 11.92 2.19
N TRP A 182 7.99 10.82 1.47
CA TRP A 182 8.64 9.59 1.93
C TRP A 182 10.17 9.64 1.74
N GLU A 183 10.86 8.85 2.55
CA GLU A 183 12.31 8.66 2.46
C GLU A 183 12.65 7.73 1.29
N SER A 184 13.82 7.92 0.68
CA SER A 184 14.31 7.04 -0.38
C SER A 184 14.51 5.62 0.14
N CYS A 185 14.25 4.62 -0.71
CA CYS A 185 14.34 3.20 -0.35
C CYS A 185 13.37 2.75 0.77
N SER A 186 12.30 3.51 1.02
CA SER A 186 11.20 3.09 1.89
C SER A 186 10.18 2.20 1.16
N ILE A 187 9.26 1.60 1.91
CA ILE A 187 8.08 0.90 1.38
C ILE A 187 7.28 1.85 0.48
N GLU A 188 7.03 3.08 0.95
CA GLU A 188 6.25 4.08 0.21
C GLU A 188 7.00 4.53 -1.08
N ASP A 189 8.33 4.64 -1.04
CA ASP A 189 9.14 4.97 -2.23
C ASP A 189 8.96 3.93 -3.34
N LEU A 190 9.04 2.64 -2.98
CA LEU A 190 8.78 1.57 -3.93
C LEU A 190 7.34 1.64 -4.43
N TYR A 191 6.37 1.75 -3.53
CA TYR A 191 4.95 1.77 -3.86
C TYR A 191 4.59 2.91 -4.84
N GLN A 192 5.14 4.10 -4.64
CA GLN A 192 4.78 5.27 -5.44
C GLN A 192 5.50 5.28 -6.79
N LYS A 193 6.79 4.91 -6.83
CA LYS A 193 7.56 4.87 -8.07
C LYS A 193 7.19 3.70 -8.98
N SER A 194 6.80 2.56 -8.42
CA SER A 194 6.32 1.42 -9.22
C SER A 194 4.89 1.57 -9.71
N LYS A 195 4.10 2.49 -9.15
CA LYS A 195 2.71 2.67 -9.56
C LYS A 195 2.62 3.14 -11.00
N VAL A 196 1.90 2.37 -11.81
CA VAL A 196 1.66 2.64 -13.23
C VAL A 196 0.17 2.62 -13.54
N LEU A 197 -0.22 3.48 -14.48
CA LEU A 197 -1.49 3.38 -15.19
C LEU A 197 -1.27 2.54 -16.44
N GLN A 198 -2.05 1.47 -16.59
CA GLN A 198 -2.00 0.60 -17.76
C GLN A 198 -3.34 0.61 -18.50
N ILE A 199 -3.30 0.51 -19.82
CA ILE A 199 -4.47 0.36 -20.68
C ILE A 199 -4.42 -0.97 -21.42
N ARG A 200 -5.59 -1.54 -21.70
CA ARG A 200 -5.68 -2.78 -22.47
C ARG A 200 -5.34 -2.49 -23.94
N VAL A 201 -4.39 -3.23 -24.49
CA VAL A 201 -4.09 -3.20 -25.92
C VAL A 201 -5.13 -4.06 -26.64
N LYS A 202 -5.68 -3.53 -27.73
CA LYS A 202 -6.62 -4.24 -28.59
C LYS A 202 -5.88 -5.11 -29.60
#